data_AF-A0A9E1UU38-F1
#
_entry.id   AF-A0A9E1UU38-F1
#
_cell.length_a   1.000
_cell.length_b   1.000
_cell.length_c   1.000
_cell.angle_alpha   90.00
_cell.angle_beta   90.00
_cell.angle_gamma   90.00
#
_symmetry.space_group_name_H-M   'P 1'
#
loop_
_entity.id
_entity.type
_entity.pdbx_description
1 polymer ?
#
loop_
_entity_poly.entity_id
_entity_poly.type
_entity_poly.pdbx_seq_one_letter_code
_entity_poly.pdbx_strand_id
1 'polypeptide(L)' 'MGLGFEEEAQAAAAERGWEFAVVEGDLRLLRQLVDGKWDDDFAVAQPGETFAATYDDAVLCARCREGME' A
#
# COMPACT_ATOMS: atom_id res chain seq x y z
N MET A 1 24.83 -8.23 -6.37
CA MET A 1 24.66 -8.54 -7.80
C MET A 1 23.34 -7.88 -8.18
N GLY A 2 23.41 -6.62 -8.61
CA GLY A 2 22.23 -5.80 -8.91
C GLY A 2 21.48 -6.39 -10.09
N LEU A 3 20.18 -6.50 -9.95
CA LEU A 3 19.32 -7.14 -10.93
C LEU A 3 19.03 -6.09 -12.03
N GLY A 4 19.15 -6.43 -13.31
CA GLY A 4 19.13 -5.50 -14.47
C GLY A 4 17.87 -4.66 -14.68
N PHE A 5 16.96 -4.63 -13.71
CA PHE A 5 15.71 -3.88 -13.71
C PHE A 5 15.93 -2.37 -13.65
N GLU A 6 17.01 -1.91 -13.00
CA GLU A 6 17.33 -0.49 -12.88
C GLU A 6 17.74 0.11 -14.25
N GLU A 7 18.55 -0.60 -15.03
CA GLU A 7 18.93 -0.19 -16.39
C GLU A 7 17.73 -0.18 -17.34
N GLU A 8 16.87 -1.20 -17.29
CA GLU A 8 15.65 -1.24 -18.11
C GLU A 8 14.68 -0.11 -17.76
N ALA A 9 14.49 0.16 -16.46
CA ALA A 9 13.59 1.22 -16.01
C ALA A 9 14.14 2.62 -16.35
N GLN A 10 15.46 2.81 -16.26
CA GLN A 10 16.11 4.06 -16.67
C GLN A 10 16.03 4.27 -18.19
N ALA A 11 16.24 3.23 -18.99
CA ALA A 11 16.11 3.30 -20.44
C ALA A 11 14.67 3.63 -20.86
N ALA A 12 13.67 3.02 -20.23
CA ALA A 12 12.26 3.30 -20.49
C ALA A 12 11.86 4.74 -20.08
N ALA A 13 12.39 5.25 -18.97
CA ALA A 13 12.19 6.62 -18.54
C ALA A 13 12.84 7.62 -19.52
N ALA A 14 14.06 7.35 -19.97
CA ALA A 14 14.77 8.19 -20.93
C ALA A 14 14.09 8.25 -22.31
N GLU A 15 13.55 7.13 -22.81
CA GLU A 15 12.80 7.08 -24.08
C GLU A 15 11.52 7.95 -24.03
N ARG A 16 10.91 8.05 -22.85
CA ARG A 16 9.64 8.76 -22.63
C ARG A 16 9.81 10.18 -22.08
N GLY A 17 11.05 10.59 -21.81
CA GLY A 17 11.37 11.87 -21.15
C GLY A 17 10.85 11.95 -19.71
N TRP A 18 10.71 10.81 -19.03
CA TRP A 18 10.27 10.73 -17.64
C TRP A 18 11.44 10.74 -16.68
N GLU A 19 11.21 11.29 -15.48
CA GLU A 19 12.21 11.30 -14.43
C GLU A 19 12.28 9.92 -13.77
N PHE A 20 13.47 9.32 -13.75
CA PHE A 20 13.71 8.05 -13.07
C PHE A 20 14.12 8.32 -11.63
N ALA A 21 13.30 7.89 -10.67
CA ALA A 21 13.59 7.98 -9.25
C ALA A 21 13.66 6.57 -8.64
N VAL A 22 14.79 6.25 -8.01
CA VAL A 22 14.93 5.03 -7.20
C VAL A 22 14.45 5.37 -5.80
N VAL A 23 13.32 4.81 -5.41
CA VAL A 23 12.80 4.91 -4.04
C VAL A 23 13.24 3.67 -3.28
N GLU A 24 13.99 3.85 -2.20
CA GLU A 24 14.31 2.74 -1.31
C GLU A 24 13.00 2.17 -0.74
N GLY A 25 12.73 0.90 -1.02
CA GLY A 25 11.54 0.24 -0.53
C GLY A 25 11.55 0.14 0.99
N ASP A 26 10.61 0.81 1.65
CA ASP A 26 10.50 0.72 3.11
C ASP A 26 9.69 -0.53 3.51
N LEU A 27 10.39 -1.53 4.07
CA LEU A 27 9.78 -2.75 4.60
C LEU A 27 9.03 -2.54 5.93
N ARG A 28 8.96 -1.30 6.47
CA ARG A 28 8.26 -0.97 7.72
C ARG A 28 6.80 -1.41 7.68
N LEU A 29 6.08 -1.16 6.58
CA LEU A 29 4.68 -1.58 6.45
C LEU A 29 4.52 -3.10 6.49
N LEU A 30 5.36 -3.83 5.76
CA LEU A 30 5.32 -5.30 5.75
C LEU A 30 5.64 -5.89 7.13
N ARG A 31 6.61 -5.32 7.84
CA ARG A 31 6.93 -5.72 9.22
C ARG A 31 5.76 -5.43 10.16
N GLN A 32 5.22 -4.21 10.13
CA GLN A 32 4.07 -3.81 10.96
C GLN A 32 2.83 -4.68 10.72
N LEU A 33 2.58 -5.06 9.47
CA LEU A 33 1.50 -5.96 9.10
C LEU A 33 1.63 -7.33 9.79
N VAL A 34 2.84 -7.90 9.82
CA VAL A 34 3.13 -9.22 10.40
C VAL A 34 3.25 -9.18 11.93
N ASP A 35 3.88 -8.15 12.48
CA ASP A 35 4.03 -7.95 13.94
C ASP A 35 2.73 -7.55 14.64
N GLY A 36 1.66 -7.25 13.88
CA GLY A 36 0.38 -6.81 14.44
C GLY A 36 0.41 -5.40 15.04
N LYS A 37 1.44 -4.60 14.69
CA LYS A 37 1.56 -3.19 15.06
C LYS A 37 0.87 -2.36 13.98
N TRP A 38 -0.46 -2.42 13.98
CA TRP A 38 -1.28 -1.68 13.03
C TRP A 38 -1.54 -0.27 13.59
N ASP A 39 -0.71 0.68 13.15
CA ASP A 39 -0.84 2.11 13.44
C ASP A 39 -1.75 2.80 12.39
N ASP A 40 -1.71 4.15 12.32
CA ASP A 40 -2.57 4.99 11.45
C ASP A 40 -2.47 4.67 9.95
N ASP A 41 -1.38 4.00 9.54
CA ASP A 41 -1.16 3.52 8.17
C ASP A 41 -2.08 2.34 7.77
N PHE A 42 -2.84 1.75 8.72
CA PHE A 42 -3.65 0.55 8.49
C PHE A 42 -5.13 0.72 8.85
N ALA A 43 -6.01 0.32 7.95
CA ALA A 43 -7.42 0.12 8.27
C ALA A 43 -7.59 -1.21 9.03
N VAL A 44 -8.07 -1.14 10.27
CA VAL A 44 -8.31 -2.32 11.12
C VAL A 44 -9.81 -2.51 11.31
N ALA A 45 -10.31 -3.69 10.93
CA ALA A 45 -11.69 -4.10 11.16
C ALA A 45 -11.78 -5.03 12.37
N GLN A 46 -12.70 -4.73 13.29
CA GLN A 46 -13.03 -5.58 14.43
C GLN A 46 -13.91 -6.76 14.01
N PRO A 47 -14.05 -7.79 14.86
CA PRO A 47 -14.98 -8.89 14.60
C PRO A 47 -16.41 -8.39 14.36
N GLY A 48 -16.94 -8.67 13.17
CA GLY A 48 -18.27 -8.17 12.74
C GLY A 48 -18.21 -6.90 11.89
N GLU A 49 -17.04 -6.33 11.66
CA GLU A 49 -16.83 -5.24 10.69
C GLU A 49 -16.35 -5.78 9.34
N THR A 50 -16.58 -4.99 8.30
CA THR A 50 -16.13 -5.25 6.92
C THR A 50 -15.48 -4.00 6.33
N PHE A 51 -14.50 -4.18 5.46
CA PHE A 51 -13.88 -3.08 4.75
C PHE A 51 -14.79 -2.51 3.67
N ALA A 52 -14.94 -1.20 3.61
CA ALA A 52 -15.67 -0.47 2.59
C ALA A 52 -14.81 0.66 2.02
N ALA A 53 -14.95 0.91 0.71
CA ALA A 53 -14.30 2.05 0.09
C ALA A 53 -14.95 3.36 0.54
N THR A 54 -14.15 4.30 1.05
CA THR A 54 -14.62 5.64 1.43
C THR A 54 -14.63 6.60 0.25
N TYR A 55 -13.79 6.35 -0.77
CA TYR A 55 -13.56 7.27 -1.91
C TYR A 55 -13.02 8.65 -1.49
N ASP A 56 -12.45 8.74 -0.28
CA ASP A 56 -11.74 9.90 0.25
C ASP A 56 -10.23 9.57 0.37
N ASP A 57 -9.44 10.49 0.95
CA ASP A 57 -8.00 10.30 1.23
C ASP A 57 -7.69 9.00 2.01
N ALA A 58 -8.64 8.53 2.82
CA ALA A 58 -8.49 7.29 3.58
C ALA A 58 -8.58 6.01 2.71
N VAL A 59 -9.15 6.11 1.50
CA VAL A 59 -9.42 5.02 0.52
C VAL A 59 -10.37 3.93 1.02
N LEU A 60 -10.14 3.37 2.22
CA LEU A 60 -10.87 2.29 2.86
C LEU A 60 -11.18 2.62 4.33
N CYS A 61 -12.32 2.16 4.83
CA CYS A 61 -12.66 2.19 6.25
C CYS A 61 -13.23 0.84 6.72
N ALA A 62 -13.12 0.58 8.02
CA ALA A 62 -13.90 -0.47 8.66
C ALA A 62 -15.33 0.03 8.90
N ARG A 63 -16.32 -0.75 8.46
CA ARG A 63 -17.73 -0.47 8.69
C ARG A 63 -18.35 -1.64 9.46
N CYS A 64 -19.07 -1.34 10.54
CA CYS A 64 -19.95 -2.30 11.19
C CYS A 64 -20.88 -2.95 10.15
N ARG A 65 -20.87 -4.27 10.07
CA ARG A 65 -21.90 -5.00 9.34
C ARG A 65 -23.20 -4.85 10.12
N GLU A 66 -23.97 -3.82 9.79
CA GLU A 66 -25.38 -3.76 10.20
C GLU A 66 -26.09 -5.00 9.62
N GLY A 67 -26.93 -5.61 10.46
CA GLY A 67 -27.45 -6.97 10.35
C GLY A 67 -27.76 -7.46 8.93
N MET A 68 -27.26 -8.65 8.63
CA MET A 68 -27.96 -9.54 7.70
C MET A 68 -29.18 -10.05 8.47
N GLU A 69 -30.35 -9.43 8.20
CA GLU A 69 -31.66 -9.98 8.56
C GLU A 69 -31.88 -11.36 7.91
#